data_AF-A0A143DCL5-F1
#
_entry.id   AF-A0A143DCL5-F1
#
_cell.length_a   1.000
_cell.length_b   1.000
_cell.length_c   1.000
_cell.angle_alpha   90.00
_cell.angle_beta   90.00
_cell.angle_gamma   90.00
#
_symmetry.space_group_name_H-M   'P 1'
#
loop_
_entity.id
_entity.type
_entity.pdbx_description
1 polymer ?
#
loop_
_entity_poly.entity_id
_entity_poly.type
_entity_poly.pdbx_seq_one_letter_code
_entity_poly.pdbx_strand_id
1 'polypeptide(L)'
;MTKRFITITAIVLTCLTGLYAACWFLAASVITRAWNETQSQLPEAGWTLSSIPITLSGFPGIMTIDAGKVEIGHSSGFHVALDQMQVHVRPWALFSPEIRTSGPISIIVPSGEKYHFRAMDSVLAVNITASGTLTGLHHELRHVVLDGGKAVPLIKADLVKLSAHIEPEEKSAQKPALGQISLTLDQLDVQDQNGRSHAAIPEGAAINLELFGILPKSGTWKDRLDGWRQHGGTVEIKRIGLQYKHASANIRGTLALDKRLQPEAAVTAEIHGTRELPGILLGQGILKPSEAAILSMVLTAMSHNKPGNPVIPLTLQDNTLRVGSFKISHIPDIPWSPAINPEAKEATPY
;
A
#
# COMPACT_ATOMS: atom_id res chain seq x y z
N MET A 1 -1.57 -53.18 32.55
CA MET A 1 -1.48 -52.48 31.25
C MET A 1 -1.01 -51.02 31.36
N THR A 2 -1.25 -50.35 32.48
CA THR A 2 -0.98 -48.91 32.69
C THR A 2 0.49 -48.49 32.60
N LYS A 3 1.44 -49.26 33.17
CA LYS A 3 2.88 -48.90 33.16
C LYS A 3 3.50 -48.89 31.75
N ARG A 4 3.20 -49.90 30.92
CA ARG A 4 3.68 -49.97 29.53
C ARG A 4 3.12 -48.83 28.68
N PHE A 5 1.85 -48.50 28.87
CA PHE A 5 1.22 -47.36 28.20
C PHE A 5 1.88 -46.04 28.60
N ILE A 6 2.13 -45.81 29.90
CA ILE A 6 2.84 -44.61 30.39
C ILE A 6 4.25 -44.52 29.80
N THR A 7 5.01 -45.62 29.76
CA THR A 7 6.37 -45.61 29.18
C THR A 7 6.35 -45.32 27.67
N ILE A 8 5.43 -45.91 26.92
CA ILE A 8 5.30 -45.64 25.47
C ILE A 8 4.91 -44.19 25.24
N THR A 9 3.92 -43.67 25.98
CA THR A 9 3.52 -42.26 25.87
C THR A 9 4.66 -41.31 26.23
N ALA A 10 5.44 -41.62 27.27
CA ALA A 10 6.61 -40.81 27.63
C ALA A 10 7.68 -40.82 26.52
N ILE A 11 7.99 -41.98 25.94
CA ILE A 11 8.95 -42.09 24.82
C ILE A 11 8.45 -41.29 23.62
N VAL A 12 7.18 -41.44 23.23
CA VAL A 12 6.59 -40.70 22.11
C VAL A 12 6.65 -39.21 22.37
N LEU A 13 6.31 -38.76 23.57
CA LEU A 13 6.37 -37.34 23.93
C LEU A 13 7.80 -36.80 23.87
N THR A 14 8.79 -37.54 24.38
CA THR A 14 10.21 -37.16 24.30
C THR A 14 10.71 -37.13 22.85
N CYS A 15 10.30 -38.08 22.01
CA CYS A 15 10.63 -38.06 20.59
C CYS A 15 10.00 -36.86 19.88
N LEU A 16 8.75 -36.53 20.18
CA LEU A 16 8.05 -35.38 19.59
C LEU A 16 8.69 -34.06 20.02
N THR A 17 9.06 -33.90 21.30
CA THR A 17 9.75 -32.68 21.77
C THR A 17 11.15 -32.58 21.20
N GLY A 18 11.89 -33.69 21.09
CA GLY A 18 13.20 -33.75 20.46
C GLY A 18 13.15 -33.41 18.97
N LEU A 19 12.18 -33.97 18.23
CA LEU A 19 11.96 -33.67 16.82
C LEU A 19 11.57 -32.21 16.61
N TYR A 20 10.68 -31.68 17.46
CA TYR A 20 10.30 -30.27 17.41
C TYR A 20 11.51 -29.35 17.66
N ALA A 21 12.34 -29.66 18.65
CA ALA A 21 13.55 -28.89 18.93
C ALA A 21 14.51 -28.92 17.74
N ALA A 22 14.73 -30.10 17.13
CA ALA A 22 15.55 -30.24 15.94
C ALA A 22 15.01 -29.38 14.77
N CYS A 23 13.69 -29.42 14.51
CA CYS A 23 13.05 -28.58 13.50
C CYS A 23 13.23 -27.07 13.77
N TRP A 24 13.09 -26.64 15.03
CA TRP A 24 13.27 -25.23 15.42
C TRP A 24 14.71 -24.77 15.15
N PHE A 25 15.72 -25.54 15.56
CA PHE A 25 17.13 -25.20 15.33
C PHE A 25 17.53 -25.28 13.85
N LEU A 26 16.94 -26.19 13.07
CA LEU A 26 17.13 -26.22 11.63
C LEU A 26 16.59 -24.95 10.97
N ALA A 27 15.36 -24.54 11.30
CA ALA A 27 14.75 -23.32 10.79
C ALA A 27 15.58 -22.07 11.14
N ALA A 28 16.00 -21.96 12.41
CA ALA A 28 16.92 -20.94 12.89
C ALA A 28 18.19 -20.84 12.01
N SER A 29 18.83 -21.98 11.73
CA SER A 29 20.05 -22.02 10.91
C SER A 29 19.85 -21.61 9.46
N VAL A 30 18.67 -21.88 8.88
CA VAL A 30 18.33 -21.50 7.50
C VAL A 30 18.15 -19.99 7.42
N ILE A 31 17.43 -19.40 8.37
CA ILE A 31 17.19 -17.96 8.47
C ILE A 31 18.51 -17.20 8.63
N THR A 32 19.37 -17.60 9.57
CA THR A 32 20.65 -16.92 9.80
C THR A 32 21.56 -16.98 8.56
N ARG A 33 21.58 -18.13 7.84
CA ARG A 33 22.32 -18.25 6.59
C ARG A 33 21.77 -17.34 5.50
N ALA A 34 20.46 -17.36 5.29
CA ALA A 34 19.80 -16.51 4.31
C ALA A 34 20.04 -15.01 4.56
N TRP A 35 20.04 -14.58 5.83
CA TRP A 35 20.37 -13.21 6.21
C TRP A 35 21.80 -12.83 5.83
N ASN A 36 22.77 -13.66 6.21
CA ASN A 36 24.19 -13.40 5.93
C ASN A 36 24.50 -13.42 4.41
N GLU A 37 23.90 -14.36 3.67
CA GLU A 37 24.02 -14.43 2.21
C GLU A 37 23.45 -13.18 1.55
N THR A 38 22.26 -12.72 1.97
CA THR A 38 21.62 -11.52 1.42
C THR A 38 22.50 -10.28 1.66
N GLN A 39 23.06 -10.12 2.85
CA GLN A 39 23.94 -8.99 3.17
C GLN A 39 25.18 -8.94 2.27
N SER A 40 25.70 -10.10 1.84
CA SER A 40 26.86 -10.18 0.94
C SER A 40 26.55 -9.82 -0.52
N GLN A 41 25.30 -9.97 -0.98
CA GLN A 41 24.91 -9.75 -2.38
C GLN A 41 24.41 -8.31 -2.66
N LEU A 42 24.00 -7.57 -1.63
CA LEU A 42 23.47 -6.21 -1.78
C LEU A 42 24.44 -5.20 -2.45
N PRO A 43 25.76 -5.22 -2.17
CA PRO A 43 26.70 -4.27 -2.77
C PRO A 43 26.79 -4.35 -4.29
N GLU A 44 26.65 -5.55 -4.88
CA GLU A 44 26.70 -5.73 -6.34
C GLU A 44 25.54 -5.05 -7.06
N ALA A 45 24.41 -4.88 -6.36
CA ALA A 45 23.22 -4.19 -6.86
C ALA A 45 23.18 -2.69 -6.47
N GLY A 46 24.27 -2.14 -5.92
CA GLY A 46 24.35 -0.73 -5.51
C GLY A 46 23.66 -0.41 -4.18
N TRP A 47 23.29 -1.43 -3.40
CA TRP A 47 22.68 -1.30 -2.08
C TRP A 47 23.71 -1.49 -0.96
N THR A 48 23.59 -0.69 0.09
CA THR A 48 24.37 -0.84 1.32
C THR A 48 23.44 -1.14 2.49
N LEU A 49 23.80 -2.12 3.31
CA LEU A 49 23.05 -2.49 4.51
C LEU A 49 24.01 -2.45 5.71
N SER A 50 23.76 -1.52 6.63
CA SER A 50 24.46 -1.42 7.90
C SER A 50 23.50 -1.86 9.01
N SER A 51 23.87 -2.92 9.74
CA SER A 51 23.14 -3.39 10.91
C SER A 51 24.10 -3.93 11.97
N ILE A 52 23.62 -3.99 13.20
CA ILE A 52 24.30 -4.74 14.27
C ILE A 52 24.18 -6.25 13.93
N PRO A 53 25.10 -7.12 14.40
CA PRO A 53 24.93 -8.56 14.28
C PRO A 53 23.56 -9.01 14.80
N ILE A 54 22.83 -9.76 14.00
CA ILE A 54 21.50 -10.24 14.37
C ILE A 54 21.57 -11.20 15.55
N THR A 55 20.63 -11.08 16.48
CA THR A 55 20.44 -12.06 17.56
C THR A 55 19.15 -12.82 17.34
N LEU A 56 19.21 -14.15 17.45
CA LEU A 56 18.05 -15.02 17.30
C LEU A 56 17.64 -15.56 18.68
N SER A 57 16.37 -15.40 19.02
CA SER A 57 15.79 -15.84 20.30
C SER A 57 14.41 -16.47 20.12
N GLY A 58 13.83 -16.97 21.23
CA GLY A 58 12.41 -17.36 21.28
C GLY A 58 12.08 -18.85 21.31
N PHE A 59 13.07 -19.75 21.47
CA PHE A 59 12.82 -21.18 21.68
C PHE A 59 11.96 -21.41 22.95
N PRO A 60 10.98 -22.34 22.93
CA PRO A 60 10.55 -23.19 21.82
C PRO A 60 9.45 -22.55 20.94
N GLY A 61 9.13 -21.27 21.10
CA GLY A 61 8.04 -20.58 20.41
C GLY A 61 8.45 -19.86 19.12
N ILE A 62 7.92 -18.65 18.96
CA ILE A 62 8.18 -17.76 17.82
C ILE A 62 9.66 -17.41 17.79
N MET A 63 10.30 -17.58 16.64
CA MET A 63 11.67 -17.13 16.41
C MET A 63 11.67 -15.61 16.27
N THR A 64 12.38 -14.91 17.14
CA THR A 64 12.55 -13.46 17.08
C THR A 64 13.98 -13.16 16.69
N ILE A 65 14.14 -12.51 15.53
CA ILE A 65 15.41 -12.00 15.03
C ILE A 65 15.45 -10.52 15.37
N ASP A 66 16.38 -10.11 16.22
CA ASP A 66 16.61 -8.71 16.53
C ASP A 66 17.80 -8.20 15.72
N ALA A 67 17.53 -7.24 14.84
CA ALA A 67 18.54 -6.58 14.01
C ALA A 67 18.96 -5.21 14.57
N GLY A 68 18.34 -4.76 15.66
CA GLY A 68 18.57 -3.45 16.26
C GLY A 68 18.36 -2.31 15.25
N LYS A 69 19.33 -1.39 15.20
CA LYS A 69 19.34 -0.28 14.25
C LYS A 69 19.77 -0.78 12.87
N VAL A 70 18.98 -0.45 11.84
CA VAL A 70 19.23 -0.84 10.45
C VAL A 70 19.24 0.40 9.57
N GLU A 71 20.30 0.57 8.79
CA GLU A 71 20.42 1.62 7.77
C GLU A 71 20.61 0.98 6.39
N ILE A 72 19.72 1.34 5.47
CA ILE A 72 19.71 0.86 4.09
C ILE A 72 20.00 2.06 3.19
N GLY A 73 21.08 1.99 2.43
CA GLY A 73 21.42 2.98 1.41
C GLY A 73 21.37 2.39 0.02
N HIS A 74 21.20 3.25 -0.98
CA HIS A 74 21.40 2.91 -2.39
C HIS A 74 22.20 4.01 -3.09
N SER A 75 23.00 3.63 -4.08
CA SER A 75 23.83 4.55 -4.88
C SER A 75 23.07 5.71 -5.54
N SER A 76 21.75 5.58 -5.74
CA SER A 76 20.90 6.67 -6.23
C SER A 76 20.68 7.81 -5.23
N GLY A 77 21.07 7.64 -3.95
CA GLY A 77 20.77 8.58 -2.86
C GLY A 77 19.51 8.22 -2.05
N PHE A 78 18.88 7.08 -2.33
CA PHE A 78 17.83 6.53 -1.48
C PHE A 78 18.43 6.05 -0.16
N HIS A 79 17.81 6.43 0.95
CA HIS A 79 18.26 6.05 2.29
C HIS A 79 17.07 5.77 3.20
N VAL A 80 17.13 4.66 3.93
CA VAL A 80 16.15 4.27 4.94
C VAL A 80 16.89 4.02 6.24
N ALA A 81 16.48 4.65 7.33
CA ALA A 81 16.96 4.35 8.67
C ALA A 81 15.80 3.85 9.55
N LEU A 82 16.05 2.74 10.24
CA LEU A 82 15.16 2.09 11.18
C LEU A 82 15.86 2.03 12.53
N ASP A 83 15.25 2.60 13.57
CA ASP A 83 15.86 2.65 14.91
C ASP A 83 15.92 1.29 15.58
N GLN A 84 14.84 0.52 15.50
CA GLN A 84 14.75 -0.86 15.98
C GLN A 84 13.96 -1.70 14.97
N MET A 85 14.50 -2.84 14.57
CA MET A 85 13.85 -3.80 13.69
C MET A 85 13.91 -5.20 14.30
N GLN A 86 12.73 -5.81 14.45
CA GLN A 86 12.55 -7.18 14.88
C GLN A 86 11.78 -7.95 13.82
N VAL A 87 12.17 -9.20 13.58
CA VAL A 87 11.48 -10.09 12.64
C VAL A 87 11.01 -11.31 13.42
N HIS A 88 9.70 -11.54 13.41
CA HIS A 88 9.04 -12.65 14.06
C HIS A 88 8.69 -13.70 13.01
N VAL A 89 9.17 -14.92 13.21
CA VAL A 89 8.94 -16.05 12.31
C VAL A 89 8.42 -17.23 13.11
N ARG A 90 7.30 -17.81 12.67
CA ARG A 90 6.78 -19.04 13.27
C ARG A 90 7.50 -20.24 12.67
N PRO A 91 8.03 -21.20 13.46
CA PRO A 91 8.76 -22.35 12.93
C PRO A 91 8.00 -23.19 11.89
N TRP A 92 6.67 -23.23 12.00
CA TRP A 92 5.77 -23.94 11.07
C TRP A 92 5.24 -23.06 9.91
N ALA A 93 5.61 -21.79 9.85
CA ALA A 93 5.17 -20.84 8.81
C ALA A 93 6.31 -19.89 8.42
N LEU A 94 7.44 -20.46 7.96
CA LEU A 94 8.65 -19.72 7.62
C LEU A 94 8.46 -18.68 6.52
N PHE A 95 7.49 -18.90 5.63
CA PHE A 95 7.19 -18.00 4.52
C PHE A 95 6.14 -16.93 4.85
N SER A 96 5.79 -16.80 6.13
CA SER A 96 4.89 -15.77 6.66
C SER A 96 5.56 -14.92 7.75
N PRO A 97 6.72 -14.29 7.49
CA PRO A 97 7.40 -13.49 8.49
C PRO A 97 6.63 -12.20 8.79
N GLU A 98 6.76 -11.73 10.03
CA GLU A 98 6.21 -10.46 10.49
C GLU A 98 7.35 -9.57 10.97
N ILE A 99 7.54 -8.44 10.30
CA ILE A 99 8.57 -7.45 10.59
C ILE A 99 7.94 -6.35 11.43
N ARG A 100 8.51 -6.09 12.59
CA ARG A 100 8.10 -5.01 13.49
C ARG A 100 9.23 -4.00 13.60
N THR A 101 8.89 -2.72 13.52
CA THR A 101 9.83 -1.66 13.86
C THR A 101 9.22 -0.75 14.90
N SER A 102 10.07 -0.25 15.78
CA SER A 102 9.70 0.72 16.82
C SER A 102 10.66 1.89 16.78
N GLY A 103 10.10 3.09 16.97
CA GLY A 103 10.83 4.33 16.80
C GLY A 103 10.73 4.88 15.37
N PRO A 104 11.24 6.10 15.15
CA PRO A 104 11.14 6.79 13.87
C PRO A 104 11.76 5.97 12.74
N ILE A 105 10.93 5.57 11.79
CA ILE A 105 11.37 5.23 10.43
C ILE A 105 11.73 6.54 9.75
N SER A 106 12.85 6.63 9.02
CA SER A 106 13.11 7.75 8.12
C SER A 106 13.45 7.25 6.74
N ILE A 107 12.72 7.74 5.72
CA ILE A 107 12.98 7.43 4.32
C ILE A 107 13.32 8.74 3.60
N ILE A 108 14.42 8.73 2.87
CA ILE A 108 14.88 9.80 1.99
C ILE A 108 14.88 9.24 0.58
N VAL A 109 14.14 9.88 -0.33
CA VAL A 109 14.01 9.46 -1.72
C VAL A 109 14.80 10.41 -2.62
N PRO A 110 15.56 9.90 -3.61
CA PRO A 110 16.33 10.74 -4.52
C PRO A 110 15.43 11.23 -5.66
N SER A 111 14.63 12.24 -5.37
CA SER A 111 13.74 12.89 -6.34
C SER A 111 14.10 14.37 -6.56
N GLY A 112 15.28 14.80 -6.11
CA GLY A 112 15.70 16.21 -6.08
C GLY A 112 15.16 16.97 -4.86
N GLU A 113 14.10 16.46 -4.23
CA GLU A 113 13.51 16.99 -3.00
C GLU A 113 13.65 15.98 -1.86
N LYS A 114 14.02 16.47 -0.67
CA LYS A 114 14.15 15.63 0.52
C LYS A 114 12.78 15.41 1.13
N TYR A 115 12.15 14.32 0.74
CA TYR A 115 10.99 13.79 1.45
C TYR A 115 11.46 13.13 2.74
N HIS A 116 10.83 13.49 3.86
CA HIS A 116 11.02 12.86 5.15
C HIS A 116 9.73 12.14 5.53
N PHE A 117 9.70 10.84 5.26
CA PHE A 117 8.65 9.98 5.77
C PHE A 117 9.03 9.50 7.17
N ARG A 118 8.13 9.67 8.15
CA ARG A 118 8.27 9.17 9.51
C ARG A 118 7.05 8.37 9.95
N ALA A 119 7.29 7.29 10.67
CA ALA A 119 6.28 6.53 11.40
C ALA A 119 6.89 6.08 12.73
N MET A 120 6.09 6.00 13.79
CA MET A 120 6.56 5.58 15.13
C MET A 120 6.56 4.07 15.31
N ASP A 121 5.57 3.42 14.72
CA ASP A 121 5.43 1.96 14.76
C ASP A 121 5.08 1.46 13.36
N SER A 122 5.65 0.31 13.01
CA SER A 122 5.34 -0.38 11.77
C SER A 122 5.25 -1.87 12.01
N VAL A 123 4.21 -2.49 11.49
CA VAL A 123 4.06 -3.95 11.44
C VAL A 123 3.82 -4.34 9.99
N LEU A 124 4.78 -5.04 9.40
CA LEU A 124 4.72 -5.56 8.04
C LEU A 124 4.70 -7.09 8.09
N ALA A 125 3.55 -7.69 7.77
CA ALA A 125 3.42 -9.12 7.55
C ALA A 125 3.42 -9.39 6.05
N VAL A 126 4.23 -10.36 5.61
CA VAL A 126 4.28 -10.80 4.21
C VAL A 126 4.02 -12.30 4.13
N ASN A 127 3.39 -12.74 3.05
CA ASN A 127 3.19 -14.14 2.72
C ASN A 127 3.85 -14.41 1.38
N ILE A 128 4.73 -15.40 1.36
CA ILE A 128 5.54 -15.76 0.20
C ILE A 128 5.38 -17.26 -0.04
N THR A 129 5.50 -17.70 -1.28
CA THR A 129 5.59 -19.13 -1.63
C THR A 129 7.01 -19.65 -1.44
N ALA A 130 7.18 -20.97 -1.44
CA ALA A 130 8.51 -21.59 -1.42
C ALA A 130 9.38 -21.20 -2.65
N SER A 131 8.78 -20.77 -3.76
CA SER A 131 9.47 -20.25 -4.94
C SER A 131 9.84 -18.75 -4.84
N GLY A 132 9.52 -18.09 -3.72
CA GLY A 132 9.82 -16.66 -3.53
C GLY A 132 8.76 -15.70 -4.09
N THR A 133 7.61 -16.19 -4.56
CA THR A 133 6.53 -15.33 -5.08
C THR A 133 5.68 -14.79 -3.93
N LEU A 134 5.51 -13.47 -3.86
CA LEU A 134 4.63 -12.79 -2.90
C LEU A 134 3.16 -13.12 -3.20
N THR A 135 2.41 -13.55 -2.18
CA THR A 135 0.96 -13.85 -2.26
C THR A 135 0.12 -12.99 -1.33
N GLY A 136 0.74 -12.37 -0.34
CA GLY A 136 0.06 -11.46 0.57
C GLY A 136 1.00 -10.48 1.23
N LEU A 137 0.48 -9.30 1.51
CA LEU A 137 1.16 -8.23 2.23
C LEU A 137 0.13 -7.54 3.12
N HIS A 138 0.48 -7.30 4.37
CA HIS A 138 -0.27 -6.45 5.28
C HIS A 138 0.72 -5.55 6.02
N HIS A 139 0.53 -4.25 5.89
CA HIS A 139 1.38 -3.25 6.49
C HIS A 139 0.53 -2.27 7.28
N GLU A 140 0.79 -2.19 8.58
CA GLU A 140 0.20 -1.21 9.48
C GLU A 140 1.29 -0.23 9.92
N LEU A 141 1.03 1.07 9.80
CA LEU A 141 1.89 2.15 10.23
C LEU A 141 1.11 3.07 11.16
N ARG A 142 1.74 3.53 12.24
CA ARG A 142 1.14 4.43 13.22
C ARG A 142 1.91 5.75 13.36
N HIS A 143 1.18 6.82 13.61
CA HIS A 143 1.71 8.18 13.75
C HIS A 143 2.59 8.57 12.56
N VAL A 144 1.99 8.47 11.36
CA VAL A 144 2.67 8.73 10.10
C VAL A 144 2.76 10.23 9.86
N VAL A 145 3.94 10.70 9.48
CA VAL A 145 4.22 12.08 9.08
C VAL A 145 5.05 12.06 7.81
N LEU A 146 4.52 12.63 6.73
CA LEU A 146 5.25 12.87 5.49
C LEU A 146 5.48 14.38 5.36
N ASP A 147 6.74 14.77 5.39
CA ASP A 147 7.18 16.16 5.21
C ASP A 147 8.01 16.25 3.93
N GLY A 148 7.48 16.92 2.90
CA GLY A 148 8.21 17.17 1.66
C GLY A 148 8.81 18.59 1.58
N GLY A 149 8.98 19.25 2.72
CA GLY A 149 9.57 20.59 2.79
C GLY A 149 8.70 21.66 2.13
N LYS A 150 9.31 22.49 1.27
CA LYS A 150 8.62 23.64 0.65
C LYS A 150 7.69 23.28 -0.51
N ALA A 151 7.83 22.08 -1.07
CA ALA A 151 7.15 21.70 -2.31
C ALA A 151 5.89 20.87 -2.09
N VAL A 152 5.78 20.17 -0.95
CA VAL A 152 4.66 19.29 -0.64
C VAL A 152 4.13 19.59 0.76
N PRO A 153 2.81 19.67 0.96
CA PRO A 153 2.22 19.93 2.27
C PRO A 153 2.61 18.84 3.27
N LEU A 154 2.63 19.20 4.55
CA LEU A 154 2.88 18.26 5.64
C LEU A 154 1.67 17.35 5.80
N ILE A 155 1.81 16.06 5.53
CA ILE A 155 0.74 15.08 5.65
C ILE A 155 0.94 14.28 6.93
N LYS A 156 -0.10 14.20 7.75
CA LYS A 156 -0.15 13.40 8.98
C LYS A 156 -1.30 12.41 8.89
N ALA A 157 -1.10 11.20 9.40
CA ALA A 157 -2.16 10.23 9.59
C ALA A 157 -1.87 9.43 10.87
N ASP A 158 -2.89 9.16 11.68
CA ASP A 158 -2.71 8.37 12.89
C ASP A 158 -2.48 6.89 12.56
N LEU A 159 -3.18 6.39 11.55
CA LEU A 159 -3.10 5.01 11.11
C LEU A 159 -3.11 4.92 9.58
N VAL A 160 -2.17 4.17 9.04
CA VAL A 160 -2.14 3.75 7.64
C VAL A 160 -2.11 2.23 7.58
N LYS A 161 -3.11 1.63 6.95
CA LYS A 161 -3.19 0.18 6.72
C LYS A 161 -3.19 -0.08 5.23
N LEU A 162 -2.18 -0.80 4.75
CA LEU A 162 -2.11 -1.31 3.39
C LEU A 162 -2.21 -2.84 3.44
N SER A 163 -3.06 -3.42 2.62
CA SER A 163 -3.04 -4.86 2.40
C SER A 163 -3.16 -5.18 0.92
N ALA A 164 -2.40 -6.16 0.47
CA ALA A 164 -2.51 -6.74 -0.84
C ALA A 164 -2.62 -8.25 -0.71
N HIS A 165 -3.55 -8.84 -1.45
CA HIS A 165 -3.62 -10.28 -1.65
C HIS A 165 -3.49 -10.53 -3.14
N ILE A 166 -2.61 -11.45 -3.54
CA ILE A 166 -2.39 -11.80 -4.93
C ILE A 166 -2.97 -13.19 -5.13
N GLU A 167 -3.91 -13.30 -6.06
CA GLU A 167 -4.55 -14.56 -6.38
C GLU A 167 -3.59 -15.40 -7.23
N PRO A 168 -3.46 -16.72 -6.97
CA PRO A 168 -2.72 -17.61 -7.85
C PRO A 168 -3.32 -17.62 -9.26
N GLU A 169 -2.46 -17.65 -10.28
CA GLU A 169 -2.90 -17.62 -11.68
C GLU A 169 -3.76 -18.85 -12.03
N GLU A 170 -5.07 -18.65 -12.18
CA GLU A 170 -5.98 -19.68 -12.67
C GLU A 170 -5.87 -19.84 -14.19
N LYS A 171 -5.39 -21.00 -14.64
CA LYS A 171 -5.13 -21.28 -16.06
C LYS A 171 -6.36 -21.34 -16.97
N SER A 172 -7.58 -21.32 -16.43
CA SER A 172 -8.82 -21.56 -17.21
C SER A 172 -9.86 -20.43 -17.13
N ALA A 173 -9.61 -19.37 -16.35
CA ALA A 173 -10.55 -18.27 -16.25
C ALA A 173 -10.40 -17.32 -17.45
N GLN A 174 -11.51 -16.94 -18.09
CA GLN A 174 -11.51 -15.98 -19.19
C GLN A 174 -11.07 -14.57 -18.73
N LYS A 175 -11.22 -14.29 -17.44
CA LYS A 175 -10.80 -13.04 -16.79
C LYS A 175 -10.42 -13.33 -15.33
N PRO A 176 -9.21 -13.87 -15.07
CA PRO A 176 -8.82 -14.29 -13.74
C PRO A 176 -8.74 -13.08 -12.80
N ALA A 177 -9.10 -13.27 -11.53
CA ALA A 177 -8.72 -12.33 -10.48
C ALA A 177 -7.19 -12.36 -10.36
N LEU A 178 -6.59 -11.18 -10.32
CA LEU A 178 -5.15 -11.00 -10.04
C LEU A 178 -4.92 -10.79 -8.55
N GLY A 179 -5.92 -10.27 -7.84
CA GLY A 179 -5.83 -10.00 -6.42
C GLY A 179 -6.62 -8.78 -5.97
N GLN A 180 -6.51 -8.50 -4.68
CA GLN A 180 -7.17 -7.38 -4.02
C GLN A 180 -6.12 -6.47 -3.38
N ILE A 181 -6.36 -5.16 -3.47
CA ILE A 181 -5.59 -4.12 -2.78
C ILE A 181 -6.54 -3.31 -1.92
N SER A 182 -6.18 -3.12 -0.65
CA SER A 182 -6.91 -2.30 0.29
C SER A 182 -5.98 -1.31 0.97
N LEU A 183 -6.42 -0.05 1.08
CA LEU A 183 -5.73 1.03 1.79
C LEU A 183 -6.71 1.71 2.74
N THR A 184 -6.35 1.88 4.01
CA THR A 184 -7.11 2.68 4.98
C THR A 184 -6.19 3.75 5.57
N LEU A 185 -6.69 4.97 5.63
CA LEU A 185 -6.09 6.12 6.27
C LEU A 185 -7.07 6.62 7.33
N ASP A 186 -6.59 6.79 8.57
CA ASP A 186 -7.38 7.33 9.69
C ASP A 186 -6.72 8.59 10.25
N GLN A 187 -7.56 9.54 10.69
CA GLN A 187 -7.16 10.87 11.16
C GLN A 187 -6.16 11.57 10.23
N LEU A 188 -6.48 11.62 8.94
CA LEU A 188 -5.68 12.30 7.93
C LEU A 188 -5.78 13.81 8.10
N ASP A 189 -4.62 14.47 8.22
CA ASP A 189 -4.48 15.92 8.29
C ASP A 189 -3.38 16.36 7.32
N VAL A 190 -3.72 17.24 6.40
CA VAL A 190 -2.77 17.82 5.44
C VAL A 190 -2.64 19.28 5.82
N GLN A 191 -1.43 19.73 6.13
CA GLN A 191 -1.17 21.09 6.57
C GLN A 191 -0.41 21.87 5.51
N ASP A 192 -0.79 23.13 5.31
CA ASP A 192 -0.03 24.06 4.48
C ASP A 192 1.34 24.39 5.11
N GLN A 193 2.15 25.15 4.39
CA GLN A 193 3.48 25.60 4.85
C GLN A 193 3.45 26.47 6.12
N ASN A 194 2.28 26.95 6.55
CA ASN A 194 2.09 27.71 7.78
C ASN A 194 1.54 26.83 8.93
N GLY A 195 1.44 25.52 8.72
CA GLY A 195 0.88 24.57 9.69
C GLY A 195 -0.66 24.61 9.77
N ARG A 196 -1.35 25.23 8.80
CA ARG A 196 -2.82 25.28 8.78
C ARG A 196 -3.36 24.04 8.10
N SER A 197 -4.20 23.29 8.82
CA SER A 197 -4.92 22.14 8.28
C SER A 197 -5.81 22.53 7.11
N HIS A 198 -5.68 21.78 6.01
CA HIS A 198 -6.52 21.88 4.84
C HIS A 198 -7.89 21.29 5.15
N ALA A 199 -8.85 22.18 5.40
CA ALA A 199 -10.22 21.79 5.69
C ALA A 199 -10.95 21.14 4.49
N ALA A 200 -10.33 20.88 3.33
CA ALA A 200 -10.96 20.09 2.25
C ALA A 200 -10.68 18.59 2.36
N ILE A 201 -9.65 18.20 3.12
CA ILE A 201 -9.14 16.85 3.09
C ILE A 201 -10.00 15.97 3.99
N PRO A 202 -10.42 14.78 3.52
CA PRO A 202 -11.11 13.81 4.34
C PRO A 202 -10.28 13.46 5.57
N GLU A 203 -10.91 13.43 6.74
CA GLU A 203 -10.29 12.97 8.00
C GLU A 203 -10.02 11.45 7.96
N GLY A 204 -10.71 10.72 7.07
CA GLY A 204 -10.45 9.31 6.84
C GLY A 204 -10.74 8.91 5.40
N ALA A 205 -9.96 7.95 4.89
CA ALA A 205 -10.12 7.40 3.56
C ALA A 205 -9.96 5.88 3.58
N ALA A 206 -10.77 5.16 2.82
CA ALA A 206 -10.65 3.73 2.65
C ALA A 206 -10.85 3.36 1.17
N ILE A 207 -9.92 2.61 0.60
CA ILE A 207 -9.93 2.18 -0.79
C ILE A 207 -9.86 0.65 -0.80
N ASN A 208 -10.75 -0.01 -1.52
CA ASN A 208 -10.77 -1.45 -1.76
C ASN A 208 -10.94 -1.68 -3.27
N LEU A 209 -9.91 -2.27 -3.88
CA LEU A 209 -9.81 -2.54 -5.31
C LEU A 209 -9.61 -4.02 -5.54
N GLU A 210 -10.26 -4.58 -6.55
CA GLU A 210 -10.01 -5.93 -7.04
C GLU A 210 -9.57 -5.86 -8.50
N LEU A 211 -8.45 -6.49 -8.81
CA LEU A 211 -7.81 -6.42 -10.12
C LEU A 211 -8.12 -7.70 -10.88
N PHE A 212 -8.44 -7.57 -12.17
CA PHE A 212 -8.82 -8.68 -13.03
C PHE A 212 -8.07 -8.63 -14.37
N GLY A 213 -7.87 -9.79 -14.99
CA GLY A 213 -7.28 -9.94 -16.31
C GLY A 213 -5.90 -10.59 -16.28
N ILE A 214 -5.23 -10.67 -17.42
CA ILE A 214 -3.92 -11.33 -17.55
C ILE A 214 -2.84 -10.26 -17.55
N LEU A 215 -1.94 -10.29 -16.58
CA LEU A 215 -0.77 -9.41 -16.55
C LEU A 215 0.43 -10.15 -17.16
N PRO A 216 0.97 -9.74 -18.32
CA PRO A 216 2.14 -10.37 -18.92
C PRO A 216 3.34 -10.39 -17.97
N LYS A 217 4.15 -11.45 -18.03
CA LYS A 217 5.30 -11.66 -17.13
C LYS A 217 6.58 -10.96 -17.60
N SER A 218 6.64 -10.53 -18.86
CA SER A 218 7.82 -9.95 -19.51
C SER A 218 7.49 -8.63 -20.22
N GLY A 219 8.53 -7.88 -20.57
CA GLY A 219 8.41 -6.53 -21.16
C GLY A 219 8.64 -5.41 -20.16
N THR A 220 8.72 -4.16 -20.65
CA THR A 220 8.76 -3.00 -19.77
C THR A 220 7.46 -2.89 -18.98
N TRP A 221 7.45 -2.13 -17.90
CA TRP A 221 6.24 -1.96 -17.10
C TRP A 221 5.07 -1.44 -17.96
N LYS A 222 5.35 -0.52 -18.89
CA LYS A 222 4.37 0.04 -19.82
C LYS A 222 3.84 -1.02 -20.79
N ASP A 223 4.71 -1.89 -21.32
CA ASP A 223 4.30 -3.01 -22.19
C ASP A 223 3.41 -3.99 -21.44
N ARG A 224 3.72 -4.27 -20.17
CA ARG A 224 2.90 -5.15 -19.32
C ARG A 224 1.53 -4.54 -19.04
N LEU A 225 1.47 -3.24 -18.76
CA LEU A 225 0.21 -2.54 -18.52
C LEU A 225 -0.65 -2.46 -19.78
N ASP A 226 -0.05 -2.15 -20.93
CA ASP A 226 -0.76 -2.16 -22.21
C ASP A 226 -1.22 -3.57 -22.58
N GLY A 227 -0.38 -4.58 -22.35
CA GLY A 227 -0.76 -5.98 -22.53
C GLY A 227 -1.94 -6.37 -21.63
N TRP A 228 -1.93 -6.00 -20.35
CA TRP A 228 -3.06 -6.24 -19.44
C TRP A 228 -4.35 -5.58 -19.93
N ARG A 229 -4.26 -4.32 -20.38
CA ARG A 229 -5.38 -3.61 -21.00
C ARG A 229 -5.90 -4.32 -22.25
N GLN A 230 -5.01 -4.71 -23.17
CA GLN A 230 -5.39 -5.39 -24.42
C GLN A 230 -6.11 -6.71 -24.18
N HIS A 231 -5.81 -7.40 -23.07
CA HIS A 231 -6.50 -8.63 -22.64
C HIS A 231 -7.74 -8.36 -21.77
N GLY A 232 -8.32 -7.14 -21.82
CA GLY A 232 -9.56 -6.81 -21.12
C GLY A 232 -9.41 -6.61 -19.62
N GLY A 233 -8.19 -6.27 -19.17
CA GLY A 233 -7.88 -5.97 -17.78
C GLY A 233 -8.75 -4.83 -17.21
N THR A 234 -9.28 -5.04 -16.00
CA THR A 234 -10.09 -4.05 -15.29
C THR A 234 -9.80 -4.07 -13.80
N VAL A 235 -10.09 -2.94 -13.15
CA VAL A 235 -10.12 -2.81 -11.70
C VAL A 235 -11.58 -2.62 -11.28
N GLU A 236 -12.09 -3.52 -10.44
CA GLU A 236 -13.35 -3.29 -9.74
C GLU A 236 -13.10 -2.47 -8.48
N ILE A 237 -13.72 -1.31 -8.41
CA ILE A 237 -13.71 -0.45 -7.24
C ILE A 237 -14.84 -0.92 -6.32
N LYS A 238 -14.51 -1.82 -5.38
CA LYS A 238 -15.47 -2.33 -4.39
C LYS A 238 -15.94 -1.23 -3.44
N ARG A 239 -15.03 -0.32 -3.09
CA ARG A 239 -15.30 0.84 -2.25
C ARG A 239 -14.16 1.85 -2.32
N ILE A 240 -14.49 3.12 -2.53
CA ILE A 240 -13.69 4.26 -2.07
C ILE A 240 -14.58 5.03 -1.11
N GLY A 241 -14.25 4.99 0.18
CA GLY A 241 -14.94 5.71 1.24
C GLY A 241 -14.14 6.93 1.66
N LEU A 242 -14.77 8.09 1.68
CA LEU A 242 -14.19 9.34 2.16
C LEU A 242 -15.05 9.86 3.31
N GLN A 243 -14.42 10.25 4.42
CA GLN A 243 -15.08 10.76 5.62
C GLN A 243 -14.64 12.19 5.88
N TYR A 244 -15.61 13.10 6.06
CA TYR A 244 -15.34 14.50 6.28
C TYR A 244 -16.35 15.08 7.28
N LYS A 245 -15.99 15.24 8.56
CA LYS A 245 -16.88 15.76 9.61
C LYS A 245 -18.27 15.12 9.60
N HIS A 246 -19.29 15.85 9.13
CA HIS A 246 -20.69 15.41 9.04
C HIS A 246 -21.12 14.91 7.65
N ALA A 247 -20.17 14.81 6.72
CA ALA A 247 -20.35 14.33 5.35
C ALA A 247 -19.53 13.08 5.09
N SER A 248 -20.00 12.24 4.17
CA SER A 248 -19.23 11.11 3.67
C SER A 248 -19.58 10.81 2.23
N ALA A 249 -18.64 10.20 1.51
CA ALA A 249 -18.85 9.74 0.15
C ALA A 249 -18.41 8.28 0.02
N ASN A 250 -19.22 7.48 -0.66
CA ASN A 250 -18.93 6.09 -0.97
C ASN A 250 -19.01 5.89 -2.47
N ILE A 251 -17.88 5.54 -3.09
CA ILE A 251 -17.78 5.37 -4.53
C ILE A 251 -17.54 3.90 -4.84
N ARG A 252 -18.26 3.38 -5.82
CA ARG A 252 -18.11 2.02 -6.35
C ARG A 252 -18.20 2.03 -7.86
N GLY A 253 -17.57 1.07 -8.52
CA GLY A 253 -17.70 0.94 -9.97
C GLY A 253 -16.55 0.17 -10.60
N THR A 254 -16.25 0.50 -11.84
CA THR A 254 -15.23 -0.19 -12.62
C THR A 254 -14.33 0.82 -13.30
N LEU A 255 -13.05 0.53 -13.31
CA LEU A 255 -12.01 1.28 -13.97
C LEU A 255 -11.26 0.35 -14.94
N ALA A 256 -10.95 0.88 -16.11
CA ALA A 256 -10.10 0.28 -17.12
C ALA A 256 -9.09 1.33 -17.58
N LEU A 257 -8.26 0.98 -18.57
CA LEU A 257 -7.36 1.92 -19.21
C LEU A 257 -7.74 2.09 -20.68
N ASP A 258 -7.62 3.32 -21.17
CA ASP A 258 -7.79 3.65 -22.58
C ASP A 258 -6.53 3.32 -23.41
N LYS A 259 -6.56 3.63 -24.71
CA LYS A 259 -5.42 3.38 -25.62
C LYS A 259 -4.17 4.21 -25.31
N ARG A 260 -4.30 5.29 -24.56
CA ARG A 260 -3.21 6.16 -24.07
C ARG A 260 -2.76 5.73 -22.66
N LEU A 261 -3.27 4.60 -22.18
CA LEU A 261 -3.12 4.08 -20.82
C LEU A 261 -3.72 5.01 -19.76
N GLN A 262 -4.59 5.96 -20.11
CA GLN A 262 -5.25 6.81 -19.13
C GLN A 262 -6.46 6.09 -18.52
N PRO A 263 -6.81 6.36 -17.25
CA PRO A 263 -7.98 5.74 -16.63
C PRO A 263 -9.28 6.09 -17.35
N GLU A 264 -10.08 5.06 -17.61
CA GLU A 264 -11.46 5.18 -18.06
C GLU A 264 -12.34 4.49 -17.03
N ALA A 265 -13.31 5.19 -16.44
CA ALA A 265 -14.06 4.66 -15.32
C ALA A 265 -15.55 5.00 -15.39
N ALA A 266 -16.38 4.07 -14.94
CA ALA A 266 -17.79 4.27 -14.68
C ALA A 266 -18.06 3.92 -13.23
N VAL A 267 -18.46 4.92 -12.44
CA VAL A 267 -18.65 4.78 -11.00
C VAL A 267 -19.95 5.42 -10.54
N THR A 268 -20.44 4.97 -9.40
CA THR A 268 -21.54 5.61 -8.68
C THR A 268 -21.02 6.10 -7.34
N ALA A 269 -21.28 7.37 -7.03
CA ALA A 269 -20.95 7.98 -5.75
C ALA A 269 -22.22 8.20 -4.93
N GLU A 270 -22.33 7.55 -3.77
CA GLU A 270 -23.35 7.87 -2.77
C GLU A 270 -22.77 8.89 -1.79
N ILE A 271 -23.45 10.03 -1.62
CA ILE A 271 -22.97 11.13 -0.78
C ILE A 271 -23.96 11.41 0.34
N HIS A 272 -23.47 11.44 1.58
CA HIS A 272 -24.20 11.83 2.78
C HIS A 272 -23.74 13.22 3.22
N GLY A 273 -24.64 14.06 3.76
CA GLY A 273 -24.28 15.42 4.22
C GLY A 273 -24.05 16.43 3.09
N THR A 274 -24.84 16.37 2.01
CA THR A 274 -24.57 16.99 0.70
C THR A 274 -24.68 18.52 0.63
N ARG A 275 -25.31 19.19 1.60
CA ARG A 275 -25.58 20.64 1.51
C ARG A 275 -24.32 21.51 1.57
N GLU A 276 -23.32 21.06 2.31
CA GLU A 276 -22.10 21.85 2.55
C GLU A 276 -21.02 21.57 1.52
N LEU A 277 -21.12 20.44 0.80
CA LEU A 277 -20.07 19.94 -0.08
C LEU A 277 -19.64 20.94 -1.17
N PRO A 278 -20.56 21.60 -1.93
CA PRO A 278 -20.14 22.57 -2.94
C PRO A 278 -19.40 23.77 -2.33
N GLY A 279 -19.84 24.23 -1.16
CA GLY A 279 -19.20 25.35 -0.43
C GLY A 279 -17.81 24.97 0.09
N ILE A 280 -17.66 23.75 0.60
CA ILE A 280 -16.35 23.21 1.02
C ILE A 280 -15.40 23.14 -0.17
N LEU A 281 -15.82 22.55 -1.29
CA LEU A 281 -14.97 22.41 -2.49
C LEU A 281 -14.62 23.76 -3.13
N LEU A 282 -15.56 24.73 -3.10
CA LEU A 282 -15.33 26.10 -3.56
C LEU A 282 -14.34 26.85 -2.67
N GLY A 283 -14.55 26.82 -1.34
CA GLY A 283 -13.68 27.52 -0.37
C GLY A 283 -12.25 26.99 -0.35
N GLN A 284 -12.01 25.83 -0.97
CA GLN A 284 -10.72 25.16 -1.06
C GLN A 284 -10.12 25.24 -2.48
N GLY A 285 -10.79 25.92 -3.41
CA GLY A 285 -10.31 26.12 -4.78
C GLY A 285 -10.34 24.88 -5.67
N ILE A 286 -10.92 23.77 -5.19
CA ILE A 286 -11.08 22.53 -5.98
C ILE A 286 -12.07 22.78 -7.13
N LEU A 287 -13.14 23.53 -6.85
CA LEU A 287 -14.12 23.94 -7.84
C LEU A 287 -14.08 25.45 -8.04
N LYS A 288 -14.24 25.88 -9.28
CA LYS A 288 -14.55 27.27 -9.61
C LYS A 288 -15.97 27.62 -9.16
N PRO A 289 -16.30 28.91 -8.95
CA PRO A 289 -17.66 29.33 -8.56
C PRO A 289 -18.76 28.78 -9.47
N SER A 290 -18.53 28.74 -10.79
CA SER A 290 -19.48 28.18 -11.76
C SER A 290 -19.68 26.67 -11.60
N GLU A 291 -18.61 25.93 -11.34
CA GLU A 291 -18.65 24.48 -11.15
C GLU A 291 -19.35 24.12 -9.83
N ALA A 292 -19.09 24.88 -8.77
CA ALA A 292 -19.77 24.73 -7.48
C ALA A 292 -21.27 25.05 -7.57
N ALA A 293 -21.66 26.05 -8.37
CA ALA A 293 -23.07 26.35 -8.64
C ALA A 293 -23.77 25.20 -9.38
N ILE A 294 -23.14 24.66 -10.44
CA ILE A 294 -23.67 23.50 -11.18
C ILE A 294 -23.82 22.28 -10.25
N LEU A 295 -22.80 21.98 -9.45
CA LEU A 295 -22.85 20.88 -8.50
C LEU A 295 -24.00 21.07 -7.49
N SER A 296 -24.18 22.29 -6.97
CA SER A 296 -25.28 22.62 -6.06
C SER A 296 -26.63 22.35 -6.70
N MET A 297 -26.84 22.82 -7.94
CA MET A 297 -28.09 22.59 -8.67
C MET A 297 -28.37 21.10 -8.88
N VAL A 298 -27.35 20.32 -9.26
CA VAL A 298 -27.48 18.86 -9.44
C VAL A 298 -27.86 18.18 -8.11
N LEU A 299 -27.17 18.49 -7.02
CA LEU A 299 -27.46 17.92 -5.70
C LEU A 299 -28.86 18.29 -5.19
N THR A 300 -29.32 19.53 -5.42
CA THR A 300 -30.67 19.98 -5.08
C THR A 300 -31.74 19.26 -5.90
N ALA A 301 -31.52 19.09 -7.21
CA ALA A 301 -32.46 18.38 -8.08
C ALA A 301 -32.55 16.88 -7.72
N MET A 302 -31.43 16.26 -7.35
CA MET A 302 -31.40 14.85 -6.97
C MET A 302 -32.01 14.59 -5.59
N SER A 303 -31.82 15.50 -4.64
CA SER A 303 -32.41 15.38 -3.29
C SER A 303 -33.95 15.55 -3.30
N HIS A 304 -34.53 16.22 -4.29
CA HIS A 304 -35.99 16.32 -4.44
C HIS A 304 -36.65 15.02 -4.91
N ASN A 305 -35.93 14.16 -5.64
CA ASN A 305 -36.53 12.99 -6.29
C ASN A 305 -36.57 11.72 -5.42
N LYS A 306 -35.78 11.64 -4.34
CA LYS A 306 -35.82 10.53 -3.37
C LYS A 306 -35.41 11.00 -1.96
N PRO A 307 -36.19 10.73 -0.90
CA PRO A 307 -35.70 10.87 0.47
C PRO A 307 -34.55 9.88 0.69
N GLY A 308 -33.34 10.38 0.96
CA GLY A 308 -32.13 9.58 1.13
C GLY A 308 -30.87 10.25 0.61
N ASN A 309 -29.79 9.48 0.50
CA ASN A 309 -28.50 9.97 0.01
C ASN A 309 -28.49 9.95 -1.53
N PRO A 310 -28.14 11.05 -2.22
CA PRO A 310 -28.05 11.04 -3.67
C PRO A 310 -26.97 10.07 -4.15
N VAL A 311 -27.36 9.21 -5.09
CA VAL A 311 -26.46 8.32 -5.83
C VAL A 311 -26.18 8.96 -7.18
N ILE A 312 -24.94 9.41 -7.37
CA ILE A 312 -24.51 10.21 -8.51
C ILE A 312 -23.70 9.32 -9.47
N PRO A 313 -24.18 9.09 -10.70
CA PRO A 313 -23.38 8.41 -11.71
C PRO A 313 -22.29 9.35 -12.21
N LEU A 314 -21.05 8.89 -12.12
CA LEU A 314 -19.86 9.59 -12.59
C LEU A 314 -19.20 8.75 -13.68
N THR A 315 -18.71 9.42 -14.71
CA THR A 315 -17.88 8.79 -15.75
C THR A 315 -16.61 9.57 -15.93
N LEU A 316 -15.50 8.86 -16.11
CA LEU A 316 -14.22 9.40 -16.53
C LEU A 316 -13.89 8.78 -17.88
N GLN A 317 -13.87 9.61 -18.92
CA GLN A 317 -13.57 9.18 -20.28
C GLN A 317 -12.84 10.31 -21.00
N ASP A 318 -11.79 9.98 -21.76
CA ASP A 318 -10.93 10.95 -22.44
C ASP A 318 -10.48 12.07 -21.49
N ASN A 319 -9.98 11.66 -20.32
CA ASN A 319 -9.54 12.56 -19.24
C ASN A 319 -10.64 13.52 -18.73
N THR A 320 -11.92 13.32 -19.08
CA THR A 320 -13.01 14.22 -18.71
C THR A 320 -13.92 13.56 -17.68
N LEU A 321 -14.03 14.18 -16.50
CA LEU A 321 -14.97 13.79 -15.46
C LEU A 321 -16.36 14.36 -15.75
N ARG A 322 -17.38 13.51 -15.75
CA ARG A 322 -18.77 13.88 -16.02
C ARG A 322 -19.72 13.37 -14.95
N VAL A 323 -20.78 14.14 -14.70
CA VAL A 323 -21.95 13.73 -13.91
C VAL A 323 -23.13 13.65 -14.88
N GLY A 324 -23.59 12.43 -15.17
CA GLY A 324 -24.55 12.22 -16.27
C GLY A 324 -24.03 12.83 -17.58
N SER A 325 -24.79 13.74 -18.19
CA SER A 325 -24.40 14.43 -19.43
C SER A 325 -23.48 15.64 -19.22
N PHE A 326 -23.30 16.12 -17.98
CA PHE A 326 -22.59 17.37 -17.68
C PHE A 326 -21.09 17.13 -17.47
N LYS A 327 -20.25 17.95 -18.12
CA LYS A 327 -18.79 17.96 -17.88
C LYS A 327 -18.51 18.75 -16.60
N ILE A 328 -17.74 18.16 -15.69
CA ILE A 328 -17.38 18.80 -14.41
C ILE A 328 -15.95 19.34 -14.48
N SER A 329 -15.00 18.48 -14.86
CA SER A 329 -13.58 18.85 -14.89
C SER A 329 -12.79 17.97 -15.87
N HIS A 330 -11.56 18.39 -16.15
CA HIS A 330 -10.57 17.62 -16.91
C HIS A 330 -9.47 17.16 -15.95
N ILE A 331 -9.10 15.87 -16.02
CA ILE A 331 -8.09 15.23 -15.20
C ILE A 331 -6.77 15.20 -16.00
N PRO A 332 -5.66 15.72 -15.44
CA PRO A 332 -4.36 15.66 -16.10
C PRO A 332 -3.94 14.23 -16.47
N ASP A 333 -3.15 14.08 -17.52
CA ASP A 333 -2.57 12.79 -17.89
C ASP A 333 -1.66 12.27 -16.78
N ILE A 334 -1.78 10.97 -16.48
CA ILE A 334 -0.88 10.27 -15.57
C ILE A 334 0.42 9.97 -16.33
N PRO A 335 1.57 10.52 -15.90
CA PRO A 335 2.86 10.15 -16.46
C PRO A 335 3.21 8.77 -15.92
N TRP A 336 2.98 7.76 -16.74
CA TRP A 336 3.32 6.36 -16.50
C TRP A 336 4.83 6.10 -16.54
N SER A 337 5.67 7.05 -16.14
CA SER A 337 7.11 6.85 -15.93
C SER A 337 7.46 7.49 -14.61
N PRO A 338 8.21 6.82 -13.71
CA PRO A 338 8.88 7.55 -12.65
C PRO A 338 9.73 8.62 -13.34
N ALA A 339 9.63 9.87 -12.89
CA ALA A 339 10.54 10.92 -13.32
C ALA A 339 11.94 10.52 -12.85
N ILE A 340 12.69 9.80 -13.68
CA ILE A 340 14.12 9.66 -13.49
C ILE A 340 14.69 11.01 -13.88
N ASN A 341 15.25 11.74 -12.91
CA ASN A 341 15.98 12.97 -13.22
C ASN A 341 17.09 12.63 -14.23
N PRO A 342 17.07 13.17 -15.46
CA PRO A 342 18.08 12.87 -16.47
C PRO A 342 19.49 13.37 -16.09
N GLU A 343 19.64 14.20 -15.05
CA GLU A 343 20.95 14.72 -14.61
C GLU A 343 21.80 13.71 -13.84
N ALA A 344 21.28 12.54 -13.44
CA ALA A 344 22.07 11.51 -12.76
C ALA A 344 23.02 10.72 -13.69
N LYS A 345 23.12 11.08 -14.98
CA LYS A 345 23.99 10.39 -15.95
C LYS A 345 25.40 10.97 -16.10
N GLU A 346 25.78 12.01 -15.35
CA GLU A 346 27.13 12.57 -15.42
C GLU A 346 27.85 12.53 -14.07
N ALA A 347 28.18 11.32 -13.63
CA ALA A 347 29.31 11.10 -12.74
C ALA A 347 30.17 9.97 -13.33
N THR A 348 30.90 10.29 -14.40
CA THR A 348 32.05 9.48 -14.82
C THR A 348 33.11 9.50 -13.72
N PRO A 349 33.70 8.36 -13.37
CA PRO A 349 34.75 8.29 -12.37
C PRO A 349 36.05 8.88 -12.96
N TYR A 350 36.68 9.79 -12.21
CA TYR A 350 38.12 10.02 -12.27
C TYR A 350 38.75 9.43 -11.02
#